data_AF-A0A962H9U0-F1
#
_entry.id   AF-A0A962H9U0-F1
#
_cell.length_a   1.000
_cell.length_b   1.000
_cell.length_c   1.000
_cell.angle_alpha   90.00
_cell.angle_beta   90.00
_cell.angle_gamma   90.00
#
_symmetry.space_group_name_H-M   'P 1'
#
loop_
_entity.id
_entity.type
_entity.pdbx_description
1 polymer ?
#
loop_
_entity_poly.entity_id
_entity_poly.type
_entity_poly.pdbx_seq_one_letter_code
_entity_poly.pdbx_strand_id
1 'polypeptide(L)' 'QAMIGSTQRVLVEGLSRKDANELTGRTENMRYVNFAGPERLIGQFVDVVITEAMANSLRGRVAVGVAAEA' A
#
# COMPACT_ATOMS: atom_id res chain seq x y z
N GLN A 1 -12.41 -5.67 8.79
CA GLN A 1 -11.47 -5.80 9.93
C GLN A 1 -10.37 -6.85 9.71
N ALA A 2 -10.51 -7.81 8.78
CA ALA A 2 -9.61 -8.97 8.66
C ALA A 2 -8.25 -8.76 7.95
N MET A 3 -7.85 -7.54 7.60
CA MET A 3 -6.58 -7.28 6.87
C MET A 3 -5.53 -6.54 7.70
N ILE A 4 -5.88 -6.05 8.89
CA ILE A 4 -4.89 -5.35 9.72
C ILE A 4 -3.84 -6.37 10.19
N GLY A 5 -2.56 -6.07 9.97
CA GLY A 5 -1.44 -6.93 10.27
C GLY A 5 -1.01 -7.87 9.14
N SER A 6 -1.75 -7.94 8.03
CA SER A 6 -1.33 -8.72 6.87
C SER A 6 -0.52 -7.88 5.87
N THR A 7 0.42 -8.52 5.19
CA THR A 7 1.05 -7.95 3.99
C THR A 7 0.13 -8.19 2.81
N GLN A 8 -0.15 -7.14 2.05
CA GLN A 8 -0.98 -7.20 0.85
C GLN A 8 -0.16 -6.71 -0.33
N ARG A 9 -0.28 -7.40 -1.46
CA ARG A 9 0.29 -6.94 -2.72
C ARG A 9 -0.62 -5.85 -3.29
N VAL A 10 -0.05 -4.67 -3.53
CA VAL A 10 -0.78 -3.47 -3.93
C VAL A 10 -0.22 -2.98 -5.27
N LEU A 11 -1.07 -2.82 -6.27
CA LEU A 11 -0.74 -2.06 -7.47
C LEU A 11 -0.82 -0.58 -7.14
N VAL A 12 0.29 0.14 -7.24
CA VAL A 12 0.31 1.59 -7.01
C VAL A 12 -0.25 2.31 -8.23
N GLU A 13 -1.29 3.11 -8.03
CA GLU A 13 -1.98 3.81 -9.12
C GLU A 13 -1.60 5.29 -9.21
N GLY A 14 -1.17 5.91 -8.10
CA GLY A 14 -0.83 7.32 -8.09
C GLY A 14 -0.63 7.89 -6.70
N LEU A 15 -0.63 9.22 -6.61
CA LEU A 15 -0.70 9.95 -5.35
C LEU A 15 -2.09 9.86 -4.73
N SER A 16 -2.16 9.86 -3.40
CA SER A 16 -3.42 9.91 -2.69
C SER A 16 -4.11 11.26 -2.92
N ARG A 17 -5.43 11.22 -3.13
CA ARG A 17 -6.25 12.42 -3.30
C ARG A 17 -6.32 13.28 -2.05
N LYS A 18 -6.09 12.70 -0.87
CA LYS A 18 -6.16 13.41 0.42
C LYS A 18 -4.82 13.99 0.84
N ASP A 19 -3.74 13.28 0.54
CA ASP A 19 -2.40 13.61 1.02
C ASP A 19 -1.41 13.41 -0.13
N ALA A 20 -0.85 14.51 -0.64
CA ALA A 20 0.12 14.47 -1.75
C ALA A 20 1.45 13.78 -1.37
N ASN A 21 1.66 13.47 -0.09
CA ASN A 21 2.83 12.73 0.41
C ASN A 21 2.57 11.22 0.56
N GLU A 22 1.33 10.77 0.35
CA GLU A 22 0.97 9.36 0.36
C GLU A 22 0.68 8.87 -1.07
N LEU A 23 1.02 7.62 -1.33
CA LEU A 23 0.61 6.90 -2.53
C LEU A 23 -0.71 6.20 -2.28
N THR A 24 -1.49 6.01 -3.34
CA THR A 24 -2.69 5.18 -3.35
C THR A 24 -2.51 4.01 -4.31
N GLY A 25 -3.03 2.86 -3.92
CA GLY A 25 -3.07 1.69 -4.78
C GLY A 25 -4.22 0.76 -4.44
N ARG A 26 -4.38 -0.31 -5.23
CA ARG A 26 -5.40 -1.33 -5.04
C ARG A 26 -4.79 -2.70 -4.77
N THR A 27 -5.36 -3.41 -3.80
CA THR A 27 -5.06 -4.83 -3.57
C THR A 27 -5.78 -5.73 -4.59
N GLU A 28 -5.43 -7.01 -4.60
CA GLU A 28 -6.09 -8.05 -5.41
C GLU A 28 -7.59 -8.18 -5.12
N ASN A 29 -8.02 -7.84 -3.90
CA ASN A 29 -9.42 -7.81 -3.50
C ASN A 29 -10.11 -6.46 -3.81
N MET A 30 -9.54 -5.66 -4.72
CA MET A 30 -10.05 -4.35 -5.15
C MET A 30 -10.22 -3.32 -4.01
N ARG A 31 -9.48 -3.46 -2.90
CA ARG A 31 -9.53 -2.49 -1.80
C ARG A 31 -8.44 -1.43 -1.98
N TYR A 32 -8.79 -0.18 -1.75
CA TYR A 32 -7.83 0.94 -1.76
C TYR A 32 -6.93 0.89 -0.54
N VAL A 33 -5.63 1.15 -0.74
CA VAL A 33 -4.61 1.26 0.29
C VAL A 33 -3.86 2.56 0.10
N ASN A 34 -3.72 3.34 1.18
CA ASN A 34 -2.89 4.53 1.22
C ASN A 34 -1.64 4.24 2.05
N PHE A 35 -0.48 4.65 1.58
CA PHE A 35 0.78 4.44 2.30
C PHE A 35 1.82 5.46 1.86
N ALA A 36 2.76 5.80 2.74
CA ALA A 36 3.89 6.66 2.41
C ALA A 36 4.90 5.90 1.53
N GLY A 37 5.41 6.57 0.49
CA GLY A 37 6.43 6.02 -0.39
C GLY A 37 6.79 6.96 -1.54
N PRO A 38 7.90 6.71 -2.24
CA PRO A 38 8.34 7.57 -3.33
C PRO A 38 7.51 7.35 -4.60
N GLU A 39 7.20 8.43 -5.32
CA GLU A 39 6.37 8.46 -6.55
C GLU A 39 6.84 7.50 -7.65
N ARG A 40 8.12 7.12 -7.65
CA ARG A 40 8.68 6.11 -8.57
C ARG A 40 7.98 4.75 -8.50
N LEU A 41 7.24 4.46 -7.43
CA LEU A 41 6.52 3.21 -7.25
C LEU A 41 5.21 3.15 -8.05
N ILE A 42 4.72 4.28 -8.57
CA ILE A 42 3.49 4.33 -9.38
C ILE A 42 3.62 3.41 -10.60
N GLY A 43 2.60 2.59 -10.84
CA GLY A 43 2.57 1.58 -11.90
C GLY A 43 3.22 0.25 -11.53
N GLN A 44 3.75 0.11 -10.31
CA GLN A 44 4.40 -1.12 -9.83
C GLN A 44 3.54 -1.84 -8.79
N PHE A 45 3.79 -3.13 -8.61
CA PHE A 45 3.28 -3.87 -7.47
C PHE A 45 4.26 -3.74 -6.31
N VAL A 46 3.74 -3.38 -5.13
CA VAL A 46 4.50 -3.26 -3.90
C VAL A 46 3.81 -4.01 -2.77
N ASP A 47 4.60 -4.65 -1.92
CA ASP A 47 4.11 -5.26 -0.71
C ASP A 47 3.88 -4.19 0.36
N VAL A 48 2.66 -4.14 0.90
CA VAL A 48 2.25 -3.16 1.90
C VAL A 48 1.72 -3.89 3.12
N VAL A 49 2.32 -3.64 4.29
CA VAL A 49 1.78 -4.10 5.56
C VAL A 49 0.63 -3.18 5.94
N ILE A 50 -0.57 -3.73 6.04
CA ILE A 50 -1.77 -2.98 6.42
C ILE A 50 -1.73 -2.74 7.93
N THR A 51 -1.70 -1.47 8.33
CA THR A 51 -1.64 -1.05 9.73
C THR A 51 -3.01 -0.69 10.28
N GLU A 52 -3.89 -0.16 9.43
CA GLU A 52 -5.19 0.35 9.84
C GLU A 52 -6.24 0.12 8.74
N ALA A 53 -7.49 -0.07 9.16
CA ALA A 53 -8.63 -0.13 8.25
C ALA A 53 -9.58 1.04 8.53
N MET A 54 -9.80 1.87 7.52
CA MET A 54 -10.80 2.94 7.52
C MET A 54 -12.10 2.46 6.87
N ALA A 55 -13.13 3.32 6.85
CA ALA A 55 -14.46 3.01 6.33
C ALA A 55 -14.43 2.44 4.89
N ASN A 56 -13.64 3.04 3.99
CA ASN A 56 -13.57 2.67 2.56
C ASN A 56 -12.14 2.46 2.03
N SER A 57 -11.14 2.50 2.91
CA SER A 57 -9.74 2.36 2.53
C SER A 57 -8.97 1.67 3.64
N LEU A 58 -7.79 1.19 3.28
CA LEU A 58 -6.79 0.71 4.21
C LEU A 58 -5.65 1.74 4.26
N ARG A 59 -4.94 1.77 5.38
CA ARG A 59 -3.66 2.44 5.48
C ARG A 59 -2.59 1.42 5.80
N GLY A 60 -1.39 1.65 5.28
CA GLY A 60 -0.28 0.75 5.50
C GLY A 60 1.07 1.41 5.31
N ARG A 61 2.09 0.59 5.37
CA ARG A 61 3.48 0.97 5.10
C ARG A 61 4.09 -0.02 4.12
N VAL A 62 4.96 0.46 3.23
CA VAL A 62 5.71 -0.41 2.33
C VAL A 62 6.50 -1.41 3.17
N ALA A 63 6.34 -2.70 2.88
CA ALA A 63 7.20 -3.74 3.42
C ALA A 63 8.56 -3.60 2.73
N VAL A 64 9.52 -2.95 3.40
CA VAL A 64 10.90 -2.96 2.94
C VAL A 64 11.44 -4.35 3.21
N GLY A 65 11.30 -5.24 2.23
CA GLY A 65 12.10 -6.45 2.19
C GLY A 65 13.54 -6.01 2.02
N VAL A 66 14.38 -6.19 3.05
CA VAL A 66 15.77 -6.53 2.76
C VAL A 66 15.69 -7.69 1.78
N ALA A 67 16.17 -7.48 0.55
CA ALA A 67 16.41 -8.59 -0.35
C ALA A 67 17.24 -9.60 0.45
N ALA A 68 16.61 -10.69 0.86
CA ALA A 68 17.33 -11.86 1.29
C ALA A 68 17.97 -12.37 0.00
N GLU A 69 19.22 -11.95 -0.20
CA GLU A 69 20.14 -12.49 -1.20
C GLU A 69 20.14 -14.02 -1.03
N ALA A 70 19.84 -14.74 -2.10
CA ALA A 70 20.12 -16.15 -2.29
C ALA A 70 20.31 -16.44 -3.78
#